data_AF-A0A969GV44-F1
#
_entry.id   AF-A0A969GV44-F1
#
_cell.length_a   1.000
_cell.length_b   1.000
_cell.length_c   1.000
_cell.angle_alpha   90.00
_cell.angle_beta   90.00
_cell.angle_gamma   90.00
#
_symmetry.space_group_name_H-M   'P 1'
#
loop_
_entity.id
_entity.type
_entity.pdbx_description
1 polymer ?
#
loop_
_entity_poly.entity_id
_entity_poly.type
_entity_poly.pdbx_seq_one_letter_code
_entity_poly.pdbx_strand_id
1 'polypeptide(L)'
;MAKKLLIFIQSDNPSLYVNILMHCVQIEGVWDVYFAVNEGAVGKLSEAKDQIRKIRTRFEELLVNHSEYEIAYNVMPPLSQIEERIVKVLFTNPALSIKELKLRFSNIDTLIIDVSGCNKKVSSDVISSYISNGINHICCFELDDKVYSEEWRAKGLSRMYHDIVKDIIRYEYIDFSKSGTTIESFNRMRSQGKIIRLFICGFRGSWSVGFCSNSAATKCFCSVCSDCACVSNRSRFI
;
A
#
# COMPACT_ATOMS: atom_id res chain seq x y z
N MET A 1 14.62 16.96 -8.01
CA MET A 1 14.03 15.94 -8.90
C MET A 1 12.59 15.74 -8.48
N ALA A 2 11.64 15.62 -9.42
CA ALA A 2 10.23 15.40 -9.09
C ALA A 2 10.02 14.00 -8.49
N LYS A 3 9.29 13.90 -7.37
CA LYS A 3 8.92 12.60 -6.80
C LYS A 3 7.86 11.93 -7.68
N LYS A 4 7.97 10.61 -7.78
CA LYS A 4 7.04 9.75 -8.51
C LYS A 4 6.18 8.98 -7.52
N LEU A 5 4.96 8.65 -7.91
CA LEU A 5 4.06 7.83 -7.11
C LEU A 5 3.61 6.62 -7.91
N LEU A 6 3.69 5.44 -7.29
CA LEU A 6 3.10 4.20 -7.78
C LEU A 6 2.00 3.77 -6.80
N ILE A 7 0.75 3.90 -7.23
CA ILE A 7 -0.42 3.55 -6.41
C ILE A 7 -0.90 2.15 -6.77
N PHE A 8 -1.02 1.26 -5.79
CA PHE A 8 -1.66 -0.03 -6.00
C PHE A 8 -3.19 0.09 -6.04
N ILE A 9 -3.78 -0.19 -7.21
CA ILE A 9 -5.23 -0.12 -7.43
C ILE A 9 -5.84 -1.51 -7.16
N GLN A 10 -6.50 -1.67 -6.01
CA GLN A 10 -7.22 -2.90 -5.65
C GLN A 10 -8.55 -2.65 -4.93
N SER A 11 -8.62 -1.64 -4.05
CA SER A 11 -9.88 -1.15 -3.47
C SER A 11 -10.79 -0.56 -4.56
N ASP A 12 -12.10 -0.72 -4.36
CA ASP A 12 -13.18 -0.16 -5.18
C ASP A 12 -13.61 1.25 -4.75
N ASN A 13 -13.00 1.82 -3.71
CA ASN A 13 -13.34 3.13 -3.19
C ASN A 13 -12.51 4.24 -3.88
N PRO A 14 -13.07 5.01 -4.84
CA PRO A 14 -12.34 6.09 -5.51
C PRO A 14 -11.88 7.20 -4.56
N SER A 15 -12.64 7.47 -3.49
CA SER A 15 -12.34 8.53 -2.53
C SER A 15 -11.05 8.28 -1.75
N LEU A 16 -10.71 7.01 -1.50
CA LEU A 16 -9.42 6.63 -0.88
C LEU A 16 -8.25 7.13 -1.76
N TYR A 17 -8.30 6.83 -3.05
CA TYR A 17 -7.24 7.24 -3.99
C TYR A 17 -7.18 8.74 -4.19
N VAL A 18 -8.33 9.43 -4.17
CA VAL A 18 -8.35 10.90 -4.17
C VAL A 18 -7.60 11.44 -2.96
N ASN A 19 -7.84 10.92 -1.75
CA ASN A 19 -7.13 11.37 -0.55
C ASN A 19 -5.63 11.09 -0.61
N ILE A 20 -5.23 9.91 -1.11
CA ILE A 20 -3.82 9.54 -1.33
C ILE A 20 -3.16 10.53 -2.30
N LEU A 21 -3.81 10.78 -3.45
CA LEU A 21 -3.30 11.70 -4.48
C LEU A 21 -3.18 13.12 -3.94
N MET A 22 -4.19 13.59 -3.21
CA MET A 22 -4.15 14.91 -2.56
C MET A 22 -2.96 15.02 -1.61
N HIS A 23 -2.76 14.02 -0.74
CA HIS A 23 -1.64 14.00 0.18
C HIS A 23 -0.29 13.99 -0.57
N CYS A 24 -0.14 13.08 -1.52
CA CYS A 24 1.11 12.92 -2.26
C CYS A 24 1.48 14.16 -3.07
N VAL A 25 0.50 14.81 -3.68
CA VAL A 25 0.75 16.00 -4.51
C VAL A 25 1.00 17.23 -3.62
N GLN A 26 0.14 17.48 -2.62
CA GLN A 26 0.24 18.70 -1.83
C GLN A 26 1.34 18.66 -0.76
N ILE A 27 1.59 17.50 -0.15
CA ILE A 27 2.51 17.38 0.98
C ILE A 27 3.84 16.76 0.54
N GLU A 28 3.79 15.67 -0.23
CA GLU A 28 5.01 14.97 -0.65
C GLU A 28 5.67 15.58 -1.89
N GLY A 29 4.96 16.44 -2.65
CA GLY A 29 5.48 17.07 -3.86
C GLY A 29 5.62 16.09 -5.04
N VAL A 30 4.69 15.15 -5.16
CA VAL A 30 4.58 14.23 -6.29
C VAL A 30 4.01 14.96 -7.51
N TRP A 31 4.62 14.72 -8.67
CA TRP A 31 4.18 15.31 -9.95
C TRP A 31 4.00 14.28 -11.07
N ASP A 32 4.30 13.01 -10.79
CA ASP A 32 4.31 11.95 -11.80
C ASP A 32 3.71 10.67 -11.22
N VAL A 33 2.53 10.29 -11.73
CA VAL A 33 1.68 9.25 -11.13
C VAL A 33 1.58 8.03 -12.04
N TYR A 34 1.77 6.87 -11.43
CA TYR A 34 1.67 5.54 -12.01
C TYR A 34 0.74 4.67 -11.18
N PHE A 35 0.17 3.65 -11.83
CA PHE A 35 -0.79 2.74 -11.22
C PHE A 35 -0.28 1.30 -11.31
N ALA A 36 -0.13 0.63 -10.17
CA ALA A 36 0.18 -0.79 -10.11
C ALA A 36 -1.11 -1.62 -10.21
N VAL A 37 -1.12 -2.58 -11.13
CA VAL A 37 -2.25 -3.49 -11.38
C VAL A 37 -1.80 -4.93 -11.29
N ASN A 38 -2.68 -5.82 -10.85
CA ASN A 38 -2.36 -7.23 -10.75
C ASN A 38 -2.18 -7.87 -12.14
N GLU A 39 -1.00 -8.41 -12.41
CA GLU A 39 -0.64 -9.08 -13.68
C GLU A 39 -1.33 -10.45 -13.86
N GLY A 40 -1.69 -11.11 -12.75
CA GLY A 40 -2.03 -12.54 -12.77
C GLY A 40 -3.46 -12.94 -13.17
N ALA A 41 -4.35 -12.00 -13.52
CA ALA A 41 -5.74 -12.35 -13.85
C ALA A 41 -6.31 -11.58 -15.05
N VAL A 42 -7.01 -12.33 -15.92
CA VAL A 42 -7.74 -11.80 -17.07
C VAL A 42 -8.76 -10.75 -16.59
N GLY A 43 -8.85 -9.62 -17.29
CA GLY A 43 -9.78 -8.54 -16.96
C GLY A 43 -9.26 -7.50 -15.97
N LYS A 44 -8.20 -7.78 -15.20
CA LYS A 44 -7.66 -6.84 -14.19
C LYS A 44 -7.19 -5.51 -14.77
N LEU A 45 -6.64 -5.52 -15.98
CA LEU A 45 -6.27 -4.29 -16.67
C LEU A 45 -7.50 -3.43 -17.01
N SER A 46 -8.60 -4.05 -17.43
CA SER A 46 -9.85 -3.35 -17.73
C SER A 46 -10.49 -2.79 -16.46
N GLU A 47 -10.55 -3.60 -15.39
CA GLU A 47 -11.03 -3.17 -14.08
C GLU A 47 -10.22 -1.99 -13.54
N ALA A 48 -8.89 -2.04 -13.66
CA ALA A 48 -8.04 -0.95 -13.22
C ALA A 48 -8.30 0.35 -14.00
N LYS A 49 -8.46 0.27 -15.33
CA LYS A 49 -8.84 1.43 -16.15
C LYS A 49 -10.18 2.01 -15.73
N ASP A 50 -11.17 1.16 -15.44
CA ASP A 50 -12.48 1.58 -14.95
C ASP A 50 -12.36 2.27 -13.58
N GLN A 51 -11.56 1.72 -12.67
CA GLN A 51 -11.31 2.34 -11.36
C GLN A 51 -10.61 3.71 -11.51
N ILE A 52 -9.61 3.84 -12.37
CA ILE A 52 -8.96 5.13 -12.58
C ILE A 52 -9.92 6.16 -13.21
N ARG A 53 -10.84 5.72 -14.09
CA ARG A 53 -11.93 6.60 -14.57
C ARG A 53 -12.82 7.07 -13.42
N LYS A 54 -13.23 6.16 -12.52
CA LYS A 54 -14.01 6.50 -11.33
C LYS A 54 -13.29 7.48 -10.41
N ILE A 55 -11.98 7.32 -10.21
CA ILE A 55 -11.15 8.27 -9.45
C ILE A 55 -11.20 9.66 -10.13
N ARG A 56 -11.06 9.70 -11.45
CA ARG A 56 -11.08 10.96 -12.21
C ARG A 56 -12.45 11.65 -12.16
N THR A 57 -13.53 10.91 -12.37
CA THR A 57 -14.90 11.41 -12.19
C THR A 57 -15.11 11.93 -10.78
N ARG A 58 -14.59 11.24 -9.77
CA ARG A 58 -14.69 11.68 -8.38
C ARG A 58 -13.96 13.01 -8.14
N PHE A 59 -12.80 13.23 -8.74
CA PHE A 59 -12.16 14.54 -8.73
C PHE A 59 -13.04 15.62 -9.37
N GLU A 60 -13.59 15.35 -10.55
CA GLU A 60 -14.45 16.29 -11.28
C GLU A 60 -15.68 16.70 -10.45
N GLU A 61 -16.32 15.76 -9.77
CA GLU A 61 -17.41 16.05 -8.81
C GLU A 61 -16.96 16.97 -7.67
N LEU A 62 -15.79 16.72 -7.10
CA LEU A 62 -15.26 17.51 -5.98
C LEU A 62 -14.85 18.91 -6.42
N LEU A 63 -14.28 19.05 -7.61
CA LEU A 63 -13.84 20.32 -8.19
C LEU A 63 -14.96 21.34 -8.37
N VAL A 64 -16.21 20.89 -8.49
CA VAL A 64 -17.39 21.78 -8.55
C VAL A 64 -17.44 22.72 -7.34
N ASN A 65 -17.06 22.24 -6.15
CA ASN A 65 -17.17 22.98 -4.90
C ASN A 65 -15.83 23.19 -4.18
N HIS A 66 -14.77 22.52 -4.62
CA HIS A 66 -13.48 22.46 -3.94
C HIS A 66 -12.33 22.62 -4.92
N SER A 67 -11.90 23.85 -5.17
CA SER A 67 -10.79 24.17 -6.09
C SER A 67 -9.45 23.60 -5.64
N GLU A 68 -9.27 23.28 -4.35
CA GLU A 68 -8.03 22.72 -3.81
C GLU A 68 -7.63 21.38 -4.45
N TYR A 69 -8.58 20.67 -5.06
CA TYR A 69 -8.34 19.40 -5.75
C TYR A 69 -7.71 19.56 -7.14
N GLU A 70 -7.65 20.78 -7.68
CA GLU A 70 -7.26 21.03 -9.07
C GLU A 70 -5.81 20.58 -9.34
N ILE A 71 -4.92 20.85 -8.40
CA ILE A 71 -3.50 20.50 -8.54
C ILE A 71 -3.34 18.97 -8.64
N ALA A 72 -4.00 18.21 -7.78
CA ALA A 72 -3.91 16.75 -7.80
C ALA A 72 -4.61 16.15 -9.03
N TYR A 73 -5.73 16.73 -9.46
CA TYR A 73 -6.41 16.33 -10.70
C TYR A 73 -5.50 16.51 -11.93
N ASN A 74 -4.80 17.64 -12.01
CA ASN A 74 -3.92 17.97 -13.15
C ASN A 74 -2.67 17.09 -13.21
N VAL A 75 -2.23 16.53 -12.07
CA VAL A 75 -1.11 15.57 -12.00
C VAL A 75 -1.53 14.17 -12.46
N MET A 76 -2.82 13.82 -12.41
CA MET A 76 -3.27 12.54 -12.95
C MET A 76 -3.05 12.47 -14.45
N PRO A 77 -2.59 11.32 -14.97
CA PRO A 77 -2.41 11.17 -16.40
C PRO A 77 -3.75 11.25 -17.14
N PRO A 78 -3.77 11.84 -18.35
CA PRO A 78 -4.97 11.85 -19.16
C PRO A 78 -5.37 10.41 -19.51
N LEU A 79 -6.68 10.16 -19.63
CA LEU A 79 -7.21 8.82 -19.93
C LEU A 79 -6.64 8.20 -21.21
N SER A 80 -6.21 9.03 -22.19
CA SER A 80 -5.55 8.58 -23.41
C SER A 80 -4.14 8.01 -23.19
N GLN A 81 -3.45 8.40 -22.12
CA GLN A 81 -2.09 7.97 -21.78
C GLN A 81 -2.05 6.97 -20.62
N ILE A 82 -3.21 6.54 -20.14
CA ILE A 82 -3.32 5.76 -18.92
C ILE A 82 -2.59 4.40 -19.00
N GLU A 83 -2.58 3.78 -20.18
CA GLU A 83 -1.93 2.48 -20.41
C GLU A 83 -0.42 2.55 -20.16
N GLU A 84 0.21 3.63 -20.61
CA GLU A 84 1.65 3.89 -20.42
C GLU A 84 2.00 4.21 -18.96
N ARG A 85 1.00 4.49 -18.13
CA ARG A 85 1.14 4.79 -16.71
C ARG A 85 0.77 3.60 -15.82
N ILE A 86 0.29 2.52 -16.42
CA ILE A 86 0.03 1.27 -15.71
C ILE A 86 1.31 0.44 -15.66
N VAL A 87 1.63 -0.04 -14.47
CA VAL A 87 2.69 -1.00 -14.17
C VAL A 87 2.03 -2.31 -13.77
N LYS A 88 2.40 -3.39 -14.46
CA LYS A 88 1.92 -4.73 -14.11
C LYS A 88 2.78 -5.28 -12.99
N VAL A 89 2.15 -5.69 -11.91
CA VAL A 89 2.82 -6.27 -10.76
C VAL A 89 2.11 -7.56 -10.40
N LEU A 90 2.85 -8.64 -10.18
CA LEU A 90 2.27 -9.88 -9.71
C LEU A 90 1.99 -9.79 -8.22
N PHE A 91 0.75 -9.48 -7.82
CA PHE A 91 0.42 -9.24 -6.41
C PHE A 91 0.61 -10.48 -5.52
N THR A 92 0.59 -11.69 -6.10
CA THR A 92 0.84 -12.95 -5.38
C THR A 92 2.32 -13.20 -5.11
N ASN A 93 3.21 -12.54 -5.84
CA ASN A 93 4.64 -12.57 -5.61
C ASN A 93 5.28 -11.25 -6.11
N PRO A 94 5.13 -10.14 -5.35
CA PRO A 94 5.56 -8.82 -5.80
C PRO A 94 7.06 -8.75 -6.09
N ALA A 95 7.86 -9.62 -5.45
CA ALA A 95 9.32 -9.67 -5.63
C ALA A 95 9.74 -9.89 -7.10
N LEU A 96 8.93 -10.59 -7.90
CA LEU A 96 9.23 -10.85 -9.30
C LEU A 96 9.19 -9.59 -10.17
N SER A 97 8.38 -8.60 -9.78
CA SER A 97 8.21 -7.35 -10.55
C SER A 97 9.25 -6.28 -10.19
N ILE A 98 10.09 -6.50 -9.16
CA ILE A 98 11.06 -5.51 -8.68
C ILE A 98 12.11 -5.17 -9.74
N LYS A 99 12.59 -6.17 -10.49
CA LYS A 99 13.57 -5.94 -11.56
C LYS A 99 13.01 -4.99 -12.62
N GLU A 100 11.76 -5.21 -13.03
CA GLU A 100 11.08 -4.34 -14.00
C GLU A 100 10.84 -2.94 -13.42
N LEU A 101 10.44 -2.84 -12.16
CA LEU A 101 10.29 -1.55 -11.47
C LEU A 101 11.59 -0.74 -11.47
N LYS A 102 12.72 -1.36 -11.12
CA LYS A 102 14.03 -0.69 -11.13
C LYS A 102 14.48 -0.26 -12.52
N LEU A 103 14.10 -1.01 -13.56
CA LEU A 103 14.37 -0.62 -14.96
C LEU A 103 13.50 0.57 -15.40
N ARG A 104 12.21 0.56 -15.02
CA ARG A 104 11.26 1.61 -15.38
C ARG A 104 11.48 2.90 -14.60
N PHE A 105 11.92 2.79 -13.35
CA PHE A 105 12.17 3.89 -12.45
C PHE A 105 13.67 4.00 -12.16
N SER A 106 14.38 4.71 -13.04
CA SER A 106 15.84 4.89 -12.98
C SER A 106 16.37 5.46 -11.66
N ASN A 107 15.53 6.20 -10.91
CA ASN A 107 15.82 6.63 -9.55
C ASN A 107 14.71 6.14 -8.60
N ILE A 108 14.91 4.96 -8.03
CA ILE A 108 13.94 4.29 -7.16
C ILE A 108 13.76 5.01 -5.81
N ASP A 109 14.76 5.78 -5.37
CA ASP A 109 14.70 6.55 -4.12
C ASP A 109 13.73 7.73 -4.20
N THR A 110 13.28 8.09 -5.41
CA THR A 110 12.26 9.12 -5.62
C THR A 110 10.86 8.56 -5.85
N LEU A 111 10.71 7.22 -5.81
CA LEU A 111 9.45 6.54 -6.02
C LEU A 111 8.76 6.26 -4.68
N ILE A 112 7.63 6.94 -4.44
CA ILE A 112 6.69 6.58 -3.38
C ILE A 112 5.80 5.45 -3.88
N ILE A 113 5.68 4.39 -3.09
CA ILE A 113 4.82 3.24 -3.38
C ILE A 113 3.70 3.24 -2.36
N ASP A 114 2.48 3.51 -2.80
CA ASP A 114 1.32 3.53 -1.92
C ASP A 114 0.55 2.21 -1.98
N VAL A 115 0.40 1.57 -0.82
CA VAL A 115 -0.27 0.27 -0.66
C VAL A 115 -1.62 0.37 0.06
N SER A 116 -2.16 1.57 0.27
CA SER A 116 -3.39 1.78 1.05
C SER A 116 -4.60 1.12 0.40
N GLY A 117 -4.63 1.06 -0.93
CA GLY A 117 -5.67 0.39 -1.71
C GLY A 117 -5.59 -1.14 -1.64
N CYS A 118 -4.52 -1.72 -1.09
CA CYS A 118 -4.33 -3.16 -1.03
C CYS A 118 -5.06 -3.80 0.15
N ASN A 119 -5.44 -5.07 -0.02
CA ASN A 119 -5.78 -5.92 1.10
C ASN A 119 -4.53 -6.20 1.97
N LYS A 120 -4.74 -6.66 3.21
CA LYS A 120 -3.68 -6.88 4.21
C LYS A 120 -2.58 -7.84 3.76
N LYS A 121 -2.94 -8.87 2.99
CA LYS A 121 -1.97 -9.85 2.49
C LYS A 121 -1.06 -9.21 1.45
N VAL A 122 -1.66 -8.57 0.44
CA VAL A 122 -0.90 -7.93 -0.65
C VAL A 122 -0.03 -6.79 -0.12
N SER A 123 -0.55 -5.93 0.76
CA SER A 123 0.25 -4.87 1.39
C SER A 123 1.44 -5.46 2.16
N SER A 124 1.24 -6.48 2.99
CA SER A 124 2.34 -7.15 3.72
C SER A 124 3.39 -7.74 2.77
N ASP A 125 2.95 -8.46 1.74
CA ASP A 125 3.85 -9.10 0.77
C ASP A 125 4.65 -8.06 -0.03
N VAL A 126 4.02 -6.95 -0.42
CA VAL A 126 4.68 -5.82 -1.09
C VAL A 126 5.70 -5.17 -0.15
N ILE A 127 5.30 -4.79 1.06
CA ILE A 127 6.17 -4.15 2.05
C ILE A 127 7.41 -5.01 2.31
N SER A 128 7.23 -6.29 2.65
CA SER A 128 8.34 -7.17 2.96
C SER A 128 9.28 -7.40 1.77
N SER A 129 8.70 -7.60 0.58
CA SER A 129 9.49 -7.88 -0.62
C SER A 129 10.27 -6.65 -1.07
N TYR A 130 9.65 -5.47 -1.08
CA TYR A 130 10.22 -4.26 -1.66
C TYR A 130 11.29 -3.67 -0.74
N ILE A 131 11.06 -3.63 0.58
CA ILE A 131 12.08 -3.21 1.56
C ILE A 131 13.31 -4.11 1.50
N SER A 132 13.12 -5.43 1.47
CA SER A 132 14.24 -6.39 1.41
C SER A 132 15.08 -6.25 0.13
N ASN A 133 14.54 -5.61 -0.90
CA ASN A 133 15.21 -5.36 -2.17
C ASN A 133 15.68 -3.90 -2.33
N GLY A 134 15.67 -3.11 -1.26
CA GLY A 134 16.18 -1.74 -1.24
C GLY A 134 15.24 -0.71 -1.86
N ILE A 135 13.92 -0.98 -1.87
CA ILE A 135 12.90 0.03 -2.16
C ILE A 135 12.36 0.54 -0.83
N ASN A 136 12.66 1.79 -0.52
CA ASN A 136 12.47 2.30 0.84
C ASN A 136 11.11 3.00 1.01
N HIS A 137 10.70 3.87 0.07
CA HIS A 137 9.52 4.71 0.26
C HIS A 137 8.21 3.98 -0.04
N ILE A 138 7.83 3.06 0.85
CA ILE A 138 6.54 2.37 0.81
C ILE A 138 5.65 2.99 1.87
N CYS A 139 4.47 3.44 1.48
CA CYS A 139 3.59 4.23 2.32
C CYS A 139 2.16 3.67 2.41
N CYS A 140 1.48 4.00 3.50
CA CYS A 140 0.06 3.77 3.72
C CYS A 140 -0.61 5.05 4.23
N PHE A 141 -1.76 5.40 3.66
CA PHE A 141 -2.63 6.47 4.11
C PHE A 141 -3.67 5.90 5.08
N GLU A 142 -3.56 6.28 6.34
CA GLU A 142 -4.50 5.90 7.40
C GLU A 142 -5.23 7.14 7.94
N LEU A 143 -6.55 7.04 8.07
CA LEU A 143 -7.33 7.99 8.87
C LEU A 143 -7.34 7.48 10.32
N ASP A 144 -7.23 8.38 11.30
CA ASP A 144 -7.28 8.01 12.73
C ASP A 144 -8.55 7.19 13.01
N ASP A 145 -8.39 6.08 13.76
CA ASP A 145 -9.46 5.15 14.12
C ASP A 145 -10.67 5.85 14.77
N LYS A 146 -10.48 7.03 15.38
CA LYS A 146 -11.57 7.85 15.98
C LYS A 146 -12.50 8.49 14.95
N VAL A 147 -12.16 8.50 13.66
CA VAL A 147 -12.93 9.12 12.57
C VAL A 147 -13.90 8.12 11.95
N TYR A 148 -13.63 6.82 12.08
CA TYR A 148 -14.51 5.75 11.63
C TYR A 148 -15.54 5.41 12.70
N SER A 149 -16.51 6.28 12.94
CA SER A 149 -17.69 5.83 13.69
C SER A 149 -18.39 4.70 12.90
N GLU A 150 -18.92 3.72 13.61
CA GLU A 150 -19.57 2.53 13.05
C GLU A 150 -20.69 2.90 12.07
N GLU A 151 -21.35 4.02 12.34
CA GLU A 151 -22.40 4.63 11.53
C GLU A 151 -21.92 5.10 10.14
N TRP A 152 -20.65 5.51 10.02
CA TRP A 152 -20.06 5.97 8.75
C TRP A 152 -19.56 4.82 7.89
N ARG A 153 -19.00 3.77 8.50
CA ARG A 153 -18.71 2.51 7.76
C ARG A 153 -19.98 1.94 7.15
N ALA A 154 -21.11 2.00 7.87
CA ALA A 154 -22.40 1.52 7.40
C ALA A 154 -22.99 2.36 6.25
N LYS A 155 -22.65 3.66 6.16
CA LYS A 155 -23.13 4.58 5.10
C LYS A 155 -22.19 4.68 3.90
N GLY A 156 -21.02 4.03 3.93
CA GLY A 156 -20.05 4.07 2.83
C GLY A 156 -19.40 5.43 2.60
N LEU A 157 -19.47 6.33 3.59
CA LEU A 157 -18.94 7.68 3.46
C LEU A 157 -17.52 7.72 4.05
N SER A 158 -16.55 8.22 3.29
CA SER A 158 -15.20 8.53 3.77
C SER A 158 -15.03 10.05 3.81
N ARG A 159 -14.48 10.59 4.91
CA ARG A 159 -14.07 12.00 4.96
C ARG A 159 -13.12 12.30 3.81
N MET A 160 -13.39 13.36 3.07
CA MET A 160 -12.57 13.78 1.95
C MET A 160 -11.45 14.70 2.47
N TYR A 161 -10.38 14.85 1.68
CA TYR A 161 -9.24 15.70 2.04
C TYR A 161 -9.63 17.08 2.61
N HIS A 162 -10.61 17.77 2.01
CA HIS A 162 -11.10 19.06 2.49
C HIS A 162 -11.76 19.01 3.87
N ASP A 163 -12.38 17.89 4.26
CA ASP A 163 -12.91 17.71 5.61
C ASP A 163 -11.78 17.45 6.60
N ILE A 164 -10.80 16.65 6.18
CA ILE A 164 -9.68 16.22 7.02
C ILE A 164 -8.84 17.42 7.45
N VAL A 165 -8.54 18.32 6.50
CA VAL A 165 -7.73 19.52 6.78
C VAL A 165 -8.49 20.59 7.57
N LYS A 166 -9.83 20.64 7.48
CA LYS A 166 -10.65 21.64 8.18
C LYS A 166 -10.99 21.23 9.61
N ASP A 167 -11.35 19.97 9.84
CA ASP A 167 -11.90 19.50 11.11
C ASP A 167 -10.81 19.12 12.15
N ILE A 168 -9.54 19.47 11.92
CA ILE A 168 -8.37 19.04 12.72
C ILE A 168 -8.38 17.51 12.89
N ILE A 169 -8.89 16.80 11.88
CA ILE A 169 -8.87 15.35 11.88
C ILE A 169 -7.44 14.92 11.62
N ARG A 170 -6.87 14.18 12.59
CA ARG A 170 -5.55 13.60 12.43
C ARG A 170 -5.65 12.46 11.40
N TYR A 171 -4.80 12.53 10.39
CA TYR A 171 -4.53 11.42 9.49
C TYR A 171 -3.02 11.19 9.50
N GLU A 172 -2.61 9.96 9.23
CA GLU A 172 -1.20 9.59 9.16
C GLU A 172 -0.88 9.06 7.76
N TYR A 173 0.19 9.59 7.17
CA TYR A 173 0.81 9.02 5.99
C TYR A 173 2.09 8.31 6.42
N ILE A 174 1.96 7.01 6.60
CA ILE A 174 2.95 6.18 7.25
C ILE A 174 3.94 5.69 6.21
N ASP A 175 5.20 6.11 6.30
CA ASP A 175 6.31 5.56 5.52
C ASP A 175 6.94 4.39 6.29
N PHE A 176 6.86 3.18 5.73
CA PHE A 176 7.33 1.95 6.34
C PHE A 176 8.86 1.81 6.37
N SER A 177 9.62 2.65 5.65
CA SER A 177 11.09 2.67 5.77
C SER A 177 11.62 3.45 6.97
N LYS A 178 10.80 4.30 7.59
CA LYS A 178 11.24 5.09 8.74
C LYS A 178 11.38 4.19 9.98
N SER A 179 12.43 4.40 10.76
CA SER A 179 12.69 3.60 11.95
C SER A 179 11.55 3.75 12.97
N GLY A 180 11.04 2.63 13.50
CA GLY A 180 9.96 2.59 14.49
C GLY A 180 8.55 2.50 13.88
N THR A 181 8.34 3.01 12.67
CA THR A 181 7.02 2.99 12.01
C THR A 181 6.66 1.60 11.50
N THR A 182 7.63 0.78 11.06
CA THR A 182 7.34 -0.55 10.52
C THR A 182 6.71 -1.47 11.56
N ILE A 183 7.19 -1.47 12.81
CA ILE A 183 6.68 -2.35 13.87
C ILE A 183 5.34 -1.85 14.40
N GLU A 184 5.21 -0.55 14.68
CA GLU A 184 3.97 0.04 15.20
C GLU A 184 2.84 -0.04 14.17
N SER A 185 3.11 0.27 12.91
CA SER A 185 2.12 0.25 11.83
C SER A 185 1.75 -1.17 11.44
N PHE A 186 2.71 -2.12 11.46
CA PHE A 186 2.37 -3.54 11.30
C PHE A 186 1.50 -4.04 12.46
N ASN A 187 1.77 -3.60 13.69
CA ASN A 187 0.94 -3.93 14.84
C ASN A 187 -0.48 -3.30 14.75
N ARG A 188 -0.63 -2.11 14.17
CA ARG A 188 -1.94 -1.47 13.88
C ARG A 188 -2.71 -2.17 12.77
N MET A 189 -2.07 -2.47 11.63
CA MET A 189 -2.68 -3.29 10.55
C MET A 189 -3.17 -4.65 11.08
N ARG A 190 -2.45 -5.20 12.05
CA ARG A 190 -2.74 -6.47 12.73
C ARG A 190 -3.83 -6.36 13.81
N SER A 191 -3.90 -5.27 14.58
CA SER A 191 -4.90 -5.10 15.65
C SER A 191 -6.32 -5.05 15.10
N GLN A 192 -6.49 -4.64 13.84
CA GLN A 192 -7.76 -4.67 13.12
C GLN A 192 -8.18 -6.07 12.62
N GLY A 193 -7.61 -7.18 13.13
CA GLY A 193 -8.16 -8.53 12.91
C GLY A 193 -7.18 -9.71 13.03
N LYS A 194 -7.11 -10.30 14.23
CA LYS A 194 -6.50 -11.60 14.63
C LYS A 194 -4.96 -11.77 14.61
N ILE A 195 -4.51 -12.60 15.55
CA ILE A 195 -3.12 -12.85 15.99
C ILE A 195 -2.24 -13.48 14.89
N ILE A 196 -1.07 -12.89 14.63
CA ILE A 196 0.00 -13.45 13.78
C ILE A 196 1.19 -13.92 14.64
N ARG A 197 1.62 -15.18 14.56
CA ARG A 197 2.86 -15.60 15.23
C ARG A 197 4.05 -15.32 14.32
N LEU A 198 4.91 -14.39 14.73
CA LEU A 198 6.23 -14.17 14.14
C LEU A 198 7.21 -15.18 14.75
N PHE A 199 7.84 -16.00 13.91
CA PHE A 199 8.99 -16.82 14.30
C PHE A 199 10.24 -16.16 13.73
N ILE A 200 11.10 -15.67 14.63
CA ILE A 200 12.45 -15.23 14.28
C ILE A 200 13.33 -16.46 14.43
N CYS A 201 13.79 -17.03 13.31
CA CYS A 201 14.77 -18.12 13.33
C CYS A 201 16.17 -17.49 13.20
N GLY A 202 16.98 -17.60 14.25
CA GLY A 202 18.37 -17.17 14.23
C GLY A 202 19.28 -18.35 13.88
N PHE A 203 20.03 -18.23 12.79
CA PHE A 203 21.22 -19.04 12.56
C PHE A 203 22.41 -18.11 12.34
N ARG A 204 23.57 -18.47 12.91
CA ARG A 204 24.82 -17.71 12.86
C ARG A 204 25.08 -17.15 11.44
N GLY A 205 24.83 -15.85 11.25
CA GLY A 205 25.26 -15.09 10.08
C GLY A 205 24.25 -14.85 8.96
N SER A 206 22.99 -15.30 9.04
CA SER A 206 21.96 -14.99 8.02
C SER A 206 20.57 -14.89 8.62
N TRP A 207 19.82 -13.85 8.26
CA TRP A 207 18.42 -13.66 8.64
C TRP A 207 17.51 -14.13 7.50
N SER A 208 16.53 -14.97 7.81
CA SER A 208 15.48 -15.34 6.88
C SER A 208 14.12 -15.30 7.59
N VAL A 209 13.13 -14.69 6.93
CA VAL A 209 11.77 -14.51 7.43
C VAL A 209 10.87 -15.57 6.79
N GLY A 210 10.20 -16.38 7.62
CA GLY A 210 9.24 -17.39 7.17
C GLY A 210 7.85 -17.17 7.76
N PHE A 211 6.81 -17.51 6.99
CA PHE A 211 5.40 -17.34 7.37
C PHE A 211 4.69 -18.70 7.52
N CYS A 212 3.89 -18.87 8.58
CA CYS A 212 2.93 -19.97 8.70
C CYS A 212 1.55 -19.45 9.12
N SER A 213 0.51 -19.79 8.36
CA SER A 213 -0.89 -19.58 8.72
C SER A 213 -1.45 -20.81 9.44
N ASN A 214 -2.19 -20.60 10.53
CA ASN A 214 -2.94 -21.66 11.21
C ASN A 214 -4.16 -22.07 10.37
N SER A 215 -3.96 -23.01 9.44
CA SER A 215 -5.00 -23.99 9.10
C SER A 215 -4.50 -25.35 9.56
N ALA A 216 -5.38 -26.13 10.19
CA ALA A 216 -5.07 -27.46 10.68
C ALA A 216 -4.39 -28.33 9.58
N ALA A 217 -3.45 -29.17 10.02
CA ALA A 217 -2.60 -30.07 9.24
C ALA A 217 -1.40 -29.42 8.50
N THR A 218 -0.30 -29.30 9.26
CA THR A 218 1.07 -29.70 8.91
C THR A 218 1.50 -29.64 7.43
N LYS A 219 2.23 -28.58 7.06
CA LYS A 219 3.49 -28.63 6.26
C LYS A 219 4.08 -27.22 6.20
N CYS A 220 5.12 -26.96 6.99
CA CYS A 220 5.99 -25.81 6.79
C CYS A 220 6.79 -26.04 5.51
N PHE A 221 6.57 -25.25 4.46
CA PHE A 221 7.46 -25.19 3.32
C PHE A 221 8.53 -24.14 3.58
N CYS A 222 9.65 -24.57 4.17
CA CYS A 222 10.92 -23.86 4.07
C CYS A 222 11.54 -24.32 2.73
N SER A 223 11.60 -23.44 1.72
CA SER A 223 12.26 -23.77 0.44
C SER A 223 13.79 -23.83 0.54
N VAL A 224 14.33 -23.59 1.74
CA VAL A 224 15.75 -23.67 2.05
C VAL A 224 15.86 -24.31 3.43
N CYS A 225 16.67 -25.38 3.55
CA CYS A 225 17.02 -26.14 4.75
C CYS A 225 16.07 -27.30 5.12
N SER A 226 16.57 -28.52 4.88
CA SER A 226 16.03 -29.81 5.30
C SER A 226 16.19 -30.09 6.80
N ASP A 227 16.91 -29.25 7.55
CA ASP A 227 17.25 -29.50 8.95
C ASP A 227 17.11 -28.23 9.80
N CYS A 228 15.88 -27.91 10.22
CA CYS A 228 15.62 -26.88 11.23
C CYS A 228 14.91 -27.50 12.44
N ALA A 229 15.57 -27.47 13.59
CA ALA A 229 14.95 -27.78 14.88
C ALA A 229 14.08 -26.60 15.34
N CYS A 230 12.77 -26.82 15.46
CA CYS A 230 11.83 -25.84 15.99
C CYS A 230 12.06 -25.63 17.49
N VAL A 231 12.68 -24.52 17.89
CA VAL A 231 12.71 -24.09 19.29
C VAL A 231 11.49 -23.19 19.56
N SER A 232 10.50 -23.74 20.25
CA SER A 232 9.35 -23.00 20.79
C SER A 232 9.80 -22.19 22.02
N ASN A 233 10.13 -20.91 21.86
CA ASN A 233 10.25 -20.00 23.00
C ASN A 233 8.90 -19.35 23.30
N ARG A 234 8.24 -19.79 24.37
CA ARG A 234 7.13 -19.07 24.99
C ARG A 234 7.70 -17.95 25.87
N SER A 235 7.94 -16.78 25.28
CA SER A 235 8.21 -15.58 26.08
C SER A 235 6.87 -14.88 26.35
N ARG A 236 6.37 -14.99 27.59
CA ARG A 236 5.36 -14.06 28.12
C ARG A 236 6.11 -12.77 28.46
N PHE A 237 5.81 -11.67 27.80
CA PHE A 237 6.14 -10.35 28.32
C PHE A 237 4.85 -9.77 28.90
N ILE A 238 4.95 -9.42 30.20
CA ILE A 238 3.94 -8.68 30.97
C ILE A 238 3.86 -7.26 30.41
#